data_AF-A0A3X1KBC0-F1
#
_entry.id   AF-A0A3X1KBC0-F1
#
_cell.length_a   1.000
_cell.length_b   1.000
_cell.length_c   1.000
_cell.angle_alpha   90.00
_cell.angle_beta   90.00
_cell.angle_gamma   90.00
#
_symmetry.space_group_name_H-M   'P 1'
#
loop_
_entity.id
_entity.type
_entity.pdbx_description
1 polymer ?
#
loop_
_entity_poly.entity_id
_entity_poly.type
_entity_poly.pdbx_seq_one_letter_code
_entity_poly.pdbx_strand_id
1 'polypeptide(L)'
;MGGTIEISEVGVTVNMAGGGKIVIGDFGDNTAPKAEPLPPLTPEEELYGRGLCLLPAGWEELSGEEHWQYHLSESLRHLWPSFSREQKMAIACSVGELSDKLMNAAYEASW
;
A
#
# COMPACT_ATOMS: atom_id res chain seq x y z
N MET A 1 -10.12 30.84 20.73
CA MET A 1 -9.95 29.87 19.63
C MET A 1 -10.75 28.64 20.00
N GLY A 2 -11.82 28.29 19.27
CA GLY A 2 -12.70 27.18 19.65
C GLY A 2 -13.26 26.49 18.40
N GLY A 3 -12.98 25.19 18.26
CA GLY A 3 -13.72 24.30 17.38
C GLY A 3 -14.87 23.65 18.16
N THR A 4 -15.88 23.16 17.46
CA THR A 4 -17.01 22.44 18.08
C THR A 4 -16.91 20.95 17.77
N ILE A 5 -17.21 20.12 18.76
CA ILE A 5 -17.31 18.68 18.61
C ILE A 5 -18.79 18.32 18.77
N GLU A 6 -19.35 17.69 17.75
CA GLU A 6 -20.72 17.18 17.73
C GLU A 6 -20.67 15.66 17.75
N ILE A 7 -21.24 15.05 18.79
CA ILE A 7 -21.32 13.60 18.96
C ILE A 7 -22.78 13.21 18.73
N SER A 8 -23.01 12.32 17.77
CA SER A 8 -24.34 11.77 17.45
C SER A 8 -24.29 10.25 17.35
N GLU A 9 -25.45 9.61 17.32
CA GLU A 9 -25.57 8.16 17.07
C GLU A 9 -25.06 7.73 15.70
N VAL A 10 -24.82 8.67 14.78
CA VAL A 10 -24.34 8.41 13.40
C VAL A 10 -22.83 8.62 13.29
N GLY A 11 -22.18 9.27 14.26
CA GLY A 11 -20.78 9.66 14.11
C GLY A 11 -20.38 10.83 15.00
N VAL A 12 -19.07 11.05 15.09
CA VAL A 12 -18.46 12.23 15.69
C VAL A 12 -18.03 13.18 14.58
N THR A 13 -18.52 14.41 14.62
CA THR A 13 -18.08 15.48 13.73
C THR A 13 -17.25 16.50 14.53
N VAL A 14 -16.06 16.81 14.04
CA VAL A 14 -15.22 17.89 14.59
C VAL A 14 -15.17 19.02 13.57
N ASN A 15 -15.70 20.18 13.97
CA ASN A 15 -15.66 21.41 13.19
C ASN A 15 -14.47 22.26 13.64
N MET A 16 -13.48 22.39 12.77
CA MET A 16 -12.28 23.18 12.99
C MET A 16 -12.59 24.66 12.74
N ALA A 17 -12.08 25.54 13.60
CA ALA A 17 -12.32 26.99 13.52
C ALA A 17 -11.85 27.65 12.19
N GLY A 18 -11.05 26.95 11.37
CA GLY A 18 -10.58 27.39 10.06
C GLY A 18 -11.39 26.87 8.86
N GLY A 19 -12.57 26.28 9.06
CA GLY A 19 -13.44 25.81 7.98
C GLY A 19 -13.20 24.37 7.51
N GLY A 20 -12.50 23.55 8.32
CA GLY A 20 -12.33 22.12 8.07
C GLY A 20 -13.32 21.29 8.89
N LYS A 21 -13.82 20.19 8.32
CA LYS A 21 -14.70 19.23 9.00
C LYS A 21 -14.06 17.85 8.96
N ILE A 22 -13.86 17.22 10.12
CA ILE A 22 -13.42 15.82 10.22
C ILE A 22 -14.62 15.01 10.71
N VAL A 23 -15.00 13.98 9.95
CA VAL A 23 -16.06 13.03 10.32
C VAL A 23 -15.39 11.73 10.73
N ILE A 24 -15.60 11.31 11.97
CA ILE A 24 -15.08 10.07 12.53
C ILE A 24 -16.27 9.22 12.97
N GLY A 25 -16.52 8.15 12.23
CA GLY A 25 -17.60 7.21 12.48
C GLY A 25 -18.76 7.39 11.49
N ASP A 26 -19.18 6.26 10.95
CA ASP A 26 -20.51 6.05 10.38
C ASP A 26 -21.15 4.94 11.23
N PHE A 27 -21.81 5.36 12.30
CA PHE A 27 -22.50 4.48 13.25
C PHE A 27 -23.98 4.30 12.89
N GLY A 28 -24.45 5.01 11.85
CA GLY A 28 -25.79 4.87 11.29
C GLY A 28 -25.86 3.80 10.21
N ASP A 29 -27.08 3.45 9.83
CA ASP A 29 -27.44 2.41 8.85
C ASP A 29 -26.89 2.75 7.46
N ASN A 30 -25.59 2.53 7.32
CA ASN A 30 -24.85 2.80 6.12
C ASN A 30 -25.22 1.71 5.13
N THR A 31 -26.10 2.02 4.17
CA THR A 31 -26.44 1.12 3.06
C THR A 31 -25.27 0.91 2.09
N ALA A 32 -24.11 1.51 2.36
CA ALA A 32 -22.85 1.11 1.74
C ALA A 32 -22.60 -0.36 2.07
N PRO A 33 -22.27 -1.21 1.07
CA PRO A 33 -21.98 -2.60 1.34
C PRO A 33 -20.88 -2.67 2.40
N LYS A 34 -21.24 -3.22 3.56
CA LYS A 34 -20.32 -3.53 4.65
C LYS A 34 -19.15 -4.27 4.00
N ALA A 35 -17.94 -3.69 4.05
CA ALA A 35 -16.78 -4.29 3.45
C ALA A 35 -16.71 -5.75 3.92
N GLU A 36 -16.66 -6.68 2.97
CA GLU A 36 -16.61 -8.08 3.29
C GLU A 36 -15.42 -8.33 4.23
N PRO A 37 -15.59 -9.14 5.29
CA PRO A 37 -14.48 -9.47 6.16
C PRO A 37 -13.34 -10.04 5.31
N LEU A 38 -12.14 -9.50 5.50
CA LEU A 38 -10.96 -9.98 4.80
C LEU A 38 -10.84 -11.50 5.01
N PRO A 39 -10.39 -12.26 3.99
CA PRO A 39 -10.15 -13.68 4.16
C PRO A 39 -9.17 -13.93 5.32
N PRO A 40 -9.07 -15.16 5.84
CA PRO A 40 -7.99 -15.51 6.75
C PRO A 40 -6.62 -15.25 6.09
N LEU A 41 -5.60 -14.97 6.90
CA LEU A 41 -4.23 -14.81 6.43
C LEU A 41 -3.69 -16.19 6.02
N THR A 42 -2.95 -16.24 4.92
CA THR A 42 -2.11 -17.41 4.62
C THR A 42 -0.93 -17.48 5.59
N PRO A 43 -0.28 -18.65 5.77
CA PRO A 43 0.89 -18.76 6.65
C PRO A 43 2.02 -17.77 6.32
N GLU A 44 2.19 -17.43 5.04
CA GLU A 44 3.16 -16.43 4.64
C GLU A 44 2.72 -15.01 5.04
N GLU A 45 1.44 -14.67 4.85
CA GLU A 45 0.88 -13.39 5.28
C GLU A 45 0.84 -13.24 6.82
N GLU A 46 0.80 -14.34 7.56
CA GLU A 46 0.97 -14.30 9.02
C GLU A 46 2.41 -13.94 9.41
N LEU A 47 3.40 -14.42 8.64
CA LEU A 47 4.82 -14.19 8.94
C LEU A 47 5.32 -12.82 8.47
N TYR A 48 4.85 -12.36 7.31
CA TYR A 48 5.36 -11.15 6.66
C TYR A 48 4.29 -10.07 6.43
N GLY A 49 3.03 -10.33 6.77
CA GLY A 49 1.90 -9.43 6.57
C GLY A 49 1.29 -9.49 5.17
N ARG A 50 0.10 -8.89 5.01
CA ARG A 50 -0.61 -8.77 3.71
C ARG A 50 0.15 -7.99 2.64
N GLY A 51 1.21 -7.27 3.02
CA GLY A 51 2.11 -6.61 2.08
C GLY A 51 2.81 -7.57 1.11
N LEU A 52 2.86 -8.87 1.42
CA LEU A 52 3.34 -9.91 0.51
C LEU A 52 2.60 -9.94 -0.82
N CYS A 53 1.30 -9.69 -0.83
CA CYS A 53 0.49 -9.66 -2.05
C CYS A 53 0.81 -8.46 -2.95
N LEU A 54 1.58 -7.49 -2.46
CA LEU A 54 1.98 -6.28 -3.18
C LEU A 54 3.38 -6.39 -3.78
N LEU A 55 4.07 -7.51 -3.59
CA LEU A 55 5.36 -7.72 -4.22
C LEU A 55 5.19 -7.94 -5.72
N PRO A 56 6.08 -7.35 -6.54
CA PRO A 56 5.98 -7.49 -7.98
C PRO A 56 6.26 -8.93 -8.42
N ALA A 57 5.71 -9.34 -9.56
CA ALA A 57 5.77 -10.74 -9.97
C ALA A 57 7.23 -11.18 -10.23
N GLY A 58 7.51 -12.44 -9.88
CA GLY A 58 8.83 -13.05 -10.09
C GLY A 58 9.96 -12.49 -9.23
N TRP A 59 9.64 -11.75 -8.16
CA TRP A 59 10.62 -11.18 -7.22
C TRP A 59 11.57 -12.20 -6.59
N GLU A 60 11.11 -13.42 -6.34
CA GLU A 60 11.92 -14.41 -5.62
C GLU A 60 13.08 -14.94 -6.47
N GLU A 61 12.87 -15.04 -7.78
CA GLU A 61 13.79 -15.70 -8.74
C GLU A 61 14.36 -14.75 -9.81
N LEU A 62 13.93 -13.48 -9.83
CA LEU A 62 14.12 -12.58 -10.98
C LEU A 62 13.62 -13.22 -12.29
N SER A 63 12.42 -13.80 -12.21
CA SER A 63 11.76 -14.45 -13.34
C SER A 63 10.62 -13.55 -13.87
N GLY A 64 10.26 -13.73 -15.13
CA GLY A 64 9.20 -12.94 -15.78
C GLY A 64 9.72 -11.73 -16.57
N GLU A 65 8.79 -10.99 -17.18
CA GLU A 65 9.08 -9.86 -18.09
C GLU A 65 8.82 -8.49 -17.42
N GLU A 66 8.71 -8.44 -16.09
CA GLU A 66 8.31 -7.22 -15.41
C GLU A 66 9.40 -6.15 -15.37
N HIS A 67 8.96 -4.89 -15.52
CA HIS A 67 9.85 -3.75 -15.67
C HIS A 67 10.71 -3.45 -14.43
N TRP A 68 10.24 -3.82 -13.23
CA TRP A 68 10.93 -3.52 -11.97
C TRP A 68 12.34 -4.15 -11.90
N GLN A 69 12.55 -5.31 -12.53
CA GLN A 69 13.84 -6.03 -12.53
C GLN A 69 14.92 -5.30 -13.33
N TYR A 70 14.54 -4.48 -14.32
CA TYR A 70 15.48 -3.67 -15.08
C TYR A 70 16.03 -2.50 -14.27
N HIS A 71 15.33 -2.08 -13.22
CA HIS A 71 15.81 -1.05 -12.29
C HIS A 71 16.85 -1.58 -11.30
N LEU A 72 17.05 -2.90 -11.21
CA LEU A 72 18.14 -3.48 -10.45
C LEU A 72 19.47 -3.26 -11.19
N SER A 73 20.49 -2.87 -10.43
CA SER A 73 21.86 -2.84 -10.94
C SER A 73 22.34 -4.25 -11.29
N GLU A 74 23.31 -4.34 -12.20
CA GLU A 74 23.90 -5.64 -12.59
C GLU A 74 24.48 -6.38 -11.38
N SER A 75 25.14 -5.67 -10.46
CA SER A 75 25.67 -6.25 -9.23
C SER A 75 24.58 -6.83 -8.32
N LEU A 76 23.43 -6.15 -8.20
CA LEU A 76 22.31 -6.67 -7.41
C LEU A 76 21.69 -7.91 -8.05
N ARG A 77 21.55 -7.93 -9.37
CA ARG A 77 21.06 -9.13 -10.09
C ARG A 77 22.02 -10.31 -9.92
N HIS A 78 23.33 -10.07 -9.99
CA HIS A 78 24.33 -11.11 -9.80
C HIS A 78 24.33 -11.69 -8.38
N LEU A 79 24.14 -10.84 -7.37
CA LEU A 79 24.08 -11.24 -5.96
C LEU A 79 22.71 -11.81 -5.56
N TRP A 80 21.68 -11.69 -6.40
CA TRP A 80 20.32 -12.09 -6.07
C TRP A 80 20.19 -13.51 -5.54
N PRO A 81 20.85 -14.54 -6.12
CA PRO A 81 20.76 -15.90 -5.61
C PRO A 81 21.32 -16.07 -4.19
N SER A 82 22.19 -15.15 -3.74
CA SER A 82 22.82 -15.18 -2.42
C SER A 82 22.04 -14.42 -1.35
N PHE A 83 21.04 -13.62 -1.73
CA PHE A 83 20.23 -12.89 -0.77
C PHE A 83 19.21 -13.77 -0.07
N SER A 84 18.95 -13.49 1.20
CA SER A 84 17.83 -14.10 1.92
C SER A 84 16.50 -13.69 1.29
N ARG A 85 15.45 -14.45 1.59
CA ARG A 85 14.11 -14.15 1.12
C ARG A 85 13.68 -12.74 1.55
N GLU A 86 13.93 -12.38 2.80
CA GLU A 86 13.60 -11.07 3.37
C GLU A 86 14.35 -9.93 2.68
N GLN A 87 15.63 -10.14 2.35
CA GLN A 87 16.43 -9.15 1.63
C GLN A 87 15.87 -8.94 0.22
N LYS A 88 15.52 -10.03 -0.49
CA LYS A 88 14.88 -9.95 -1.80
C LYS A 88 13.54 -9.22 -1.72
N MET A 89 12.71 -9.52 -0.72
CA MET A 89 11.43 -8.84 -0.49
C MET A 89 11.60 -7.33 -0.29
N ALA A 90 12.50 -6.94 0.61
CA ALA A 90 12.74 -5.52 0.92
C ALA A 90 13.21 -4.74 -0.32
N ILE A 91 14.09 -5.33 -1.13
CA ILE A 91 14.56 -4.72 -2.37
C ILE A 91 13.43 -4.64 -3.40
N ALA A 92 12.72 -5.75 -3.65
CA ALA A 92 11.65 -5.80 -4.65
C ALA A 92 10.49 -4.84 -4.32
N CYS A 93 10.09 -4.76 -3.05
CA CYS A 93 9.08 -3.81 -2.58
C CYS A 93 9.50 -2.36 -2.86
N SER A 94 10.71 -1.99 -2.44
CA SER A 94 11.23 -0.62 -2.61
C SER A 94 11.37 -0.23 -4.08
N VAL A 95 11.81 -1.16 -4.93
CA VAL A 95 12.00 -0.92 -6.37
C VAL A 95 10.66 -0.88 -7.11
N GLY A 96 9.71 -1.74 -6.77
CA GLY A 96 8.35 -1.73 -7.31
C GLY A 96 7.64 -0.40 -7.03
N GLU A 97 7.66 0.07 -5.78
CA GLU A 97 7.06 1.36 -5.42
C GLU A 97 7.69 2.55 -6.18
N LEU A 98 9.01 2.53 -6.38
CA LEU A 98 9.70 3.57 -7.13
C LEU A 98 9.37 3.53 -8.62
N SER A 99 9.27 2.32 -9.19
CA SER A 99 8.87 2.11 -10.58
C SER A 99 7.45 2.64 -10.82
N ASP A 100 6.51 2.32 -9.94
CA ASP A 100 5.11 2.78 -10.04
C ASP A 100 5.01 4.30 -9.90
N LYS A 101 5.75 4.89 -8.95
CA LYS A 101 5.80 6.35 -8.78
C LYS A 101 6.38 7.06 -10.01
N LEU A 102 7.45 6.53 -10.60
CA LEU A 102 8.05 7.09 -11.81
C LEU A 102 7.13 6.95 -13.03
N MET A 103 6.46 5.80 -13.17
CA MET A 103 5.49 5.56 -14.22
C MET A 103 4.30 6.51 -14.10
N ASN A 104 3.75 6.68 -12.90
CA ASN A 104 2.64 7.60 -12.65
C ASN A 104 3.03 9.06 -12.92
N ALA A 105 4.23 9.48 -12.49
CA ALA A 105 4.74 10.83 -12.76
C ALA A 105 4.93 11.09 -14.27
N ALA A 106 5.38 10.10 -15.03
CA ALA A 106 5.50 10.20 -16.48
C ALA A 106 4.12 10.36 -17.16
N TYR A 107 3.11 9.60 -16.73
CA TYR A 107 1.75 9.75 -17.24
C TYR A 107 1.13 11.11 -16.92
N GLU A 108 1.29 11.60 -15.69
CA GLU A 108 0.78 12.91 -15.28
C GLU A 108 1.47 14.08 -15.99
N ALA A 109 2.76 13.95 -16.32
CA ALA A 109 3.49 14.97 -17.10
C ALA A 109 3.17 14.95 -18.61
N SER A 110 2.42 13.94 -19.07
CA SER A 110 2.05 13.75 -20.48
C SER A 110 0.68 14.34 -20.85
N TRP A 111 -0.02 14.96 -19.90
CA TRP A 111 -1.33 15.60 -20.05
C TRP A 111 -1.25 17.11 -19.80
#